data_AF-A0A445JPW3-F1
#
_entry.id   AF-A0A445JPW3-F1
#
_cell.length_a   1.000
_cell.length_b   1.000
_cell.length_c   1.000
_cell.angle_alpha   90.00
_cell.angle_beta   90.00
_cell.angle_gamma   90.00
#
_symmetry.space_group_name_H-M   'P 1'
#
loop_
_entity.id
_entity.type
_entity.pdbx_description
1 polymer ?
#
loop_
_entity_poly.entity_id
_entity_poly.type
_entity_poly.pdbx_seq_one_letter_code
_entity_poly.pdbx_strand_id
1 'polypeptide(L)'
;MWCLGQHLTRGKKKGLCSSWLAALDPRAGIHVPAWFHKGLLPTPSPSLPLILVGPGTGCAPFCGFVEERALQSRTNSTDPIIFFFGCWNENGDFLYRDFWLSHSQNKGVLSEAKGGGFYVAFSRDQPQKVYVQHKMREQSQRIWNLLAEGAAVYIAGFSRKMPADVTSAFEEIVSKENEVSREDAVRWIRALEKCGKFHIEA
;
A
#
# COMPACT_ATOMS: atom_id res chain seq x y z
N MET A 1 -54.82 -5.02 22.72
CA MET A 1 -53.46 -5.55 22.92
C MET A 1 -53.32 -6.69 21.92
N TRP A 2 -52.72 -6.53 20.75
CA TRP A 2 -51.29 -6.33 20.51
C TRP A 2 -51.05 -5.58 19.19
N CYS A 3 -50.12 -4.63 19.22
CA CYS A 3 -49.65 -3.88 18.07
C CYS A 3 -48.65 -4.74 17.27
N LEU A 4 -48.92 -4.98 15.99
CA LEU A 4 -48.00 -5.62 15.05
C LEU A 4 -46.84 -4.66 14.75
N GLY A 5 -45.71 -4.86 15.43
CA GLY A 5 -44.47 -4.14 15.16
C GLY A 5 -43.89 -4.55 13.81
N GLN A 6 -44.17 -3.77 12.77
CA GLN A 6 -43.42 -3.83 11.51
C GLN A 6 -41.95 -3.48 11.79
N HIS A 7 -41.09 -4.49 11.77
CA HIS A 7 -39.65 -4.28 11.68
C HIS A 7 -39.35 -3.70 10.30
N LEU A 8 -39.32 -2.37 10.21
CA LEU A 8 -38.71 -1.64 9.10
C LEU A 8 -37.24 -2.05 9.04
N THR A 9 -36.91 -2.95 8.11
CA THR A 9 -35.53 -3.28 7.78
C THR A 9 -34.86 -2.00 7.30
N ARG A 10 -33.94 -1.48 8.12
CA ARG A 10 -33.15 -0.29 7.81
C ARG A 10 -32.39 -0.58 6.52
N GLY A 11 -32.80 0.05 5.41
CA GLY A 11 -32.22 -0.20 4.08
C GLY A 11 -30.69 -0.08 4.08
N LYS A 12 -30.02 -0.85 3.21
CA LYS A 12 -28.56 -0.79 3.05
C LYS A 12 -28.14 0.65 2.76
N LYS A 13 -27.38 1.27 3.67
CA LYS A 13 -26.82 2.61 3.48
C LYS A 13 -25.88 2.59 2.28
N LYS A 14 -26.04 3.56 1.38
CA LYS A 14 -25.19 3.75 0.19
C LYS A 14 -24.46 5.09 0.32
N GLY A 15 -23.17 5.12 -0.01
CA GLY A 15 -22.40 6.37 -0.07
C GLY A 15 -22.81 7.19 -1.29
N LEU A 16 -22.98 8.51 -1.13
CA LEU A 16 -23.47 9.37 -2.22
C LEU A 16 -22.51 9.40 -3.42
N CYS A 17 -21.26 9.80 -3.18
CA CYS A 17 -20.25 9.92 -4.24
C CYS A 17 -19.91 8.57 -4.88
N SER A 18 -19.59 7.55 -4.06
CA SER A 18 -19.20 6.22 -4.57
C SER A 18 -20.33 5.52 -5.34
N SER A 19 -21.58 5.64 -4.89
CA SER A 19 -22.71 5.04 -5.62
C SER A 19 -23.04 5.80 -6.89
N TRP A 20 -22.89 7.13 -6.89
CA TRP A 20 -23.06 7.94 -8.10
C TRP A 20 -22.00 7.60 -9.13
N LEU A 21 -20.71 7.60 -8.77
CA LEU A 21 -19.61 7.22 -9.66
C LEU A 21 -19.77 5.80 -10.22
N ALA A 22 -20.13 4.83 -9.38
CA ALA A 22 -20.31 3.44 -9.79
C ALA A 22 -21.51 3.23 -10.74
N ALA A 23 -22.45 4.16 -10.79
CA ALA A 23 -23.63 4.09 -11.64
C ALA A 23 -23.46 4.81 -12.99
N LEU A 24 -22.32 5.48 -13.22
CA LEU A 24 -22.06 6.19 -14.48
C LEU A 24 -21.83 5.22 -15.64
N ASP A 25 -22.43 5.49 -16.80
CA ASP A 25 -22.03 4.84 -18.06
C ASP A 25 -20.88 5.64 -18.69
N PRO A 26 -19.66 5.07 -18.79
CA PRO A 26 -18.52 5.77 -19.37
C PRO A 26 -18.73 6.15 -20.84
N ARG A 27 -19.69 5.53 -21.55
CA ARG A 27 -19.99 5.83 -22.96
C ARG A 27 -20.97 6.99 -23.15
N ALA A 28 -21.63 7.44 -22.07
CA ALA A 28 -22.69 8.45 -22.15
C ALA A 28 -22.16 9.90 -22.19
N GLY A 29 -20.84 10.12 -22.22
CA GLY A 29 -20.25 11.47 -22.30
C GLY A 29 -20.55 12.32 -21.07
N ILE A 30 -20.42 11.74 -19.87
CA ILE A 30 -20.77 12.39 -18.61
C ILE A 30 -19.61 13.28 -18.12
N HIS A 31 -19.92 14.52 -17.75
CA HIS A 31 -18.95 15.40 -17.09
C HIS A 31 -18.85 15.10 -15.59
N VAL A 32 -17.64 14.79 -15.12
CA VAL A 32 -17.34 14.61 -13.69
C VAL A 32 -16.58 15.84 -13.20
N PRO A 33 -17.18 16.71 -12.36
CA PRO A 33 -16.47 17.84 -11.79
C PRO A 33 -15.40 17.33 -10.81
N ALA A 34 -14.16 17.74 -11.04
CA ALA A 34 -13.01 17.33 -10.24
C ALA A 34 -12.06 18.51 -10.00
N TRP A 35 -11.38 18.48 -8.85
CA TRP A 35 -10.35 19.45 -8.46
C TRP A 35 -9.12 18.71 -7.98
N PHE A 36 -7.94 19.18 -8.38
CA PHE A 36 -6.68 18.61 -7.95
C PHE A 36 -6.18 19.35 -6.72
N HIS A 37 -5.90 18.59 -5.66
CA HIS A 37 -5.23 19.08 -4.47
C HIS A 37 -3.86 18.41 -4.39
N LYS A 38 -2.87 19.11 -3.83
CA LYS A 38 -1.58 18.49 -3.54
C LYS A 38 -1.79 17.36 -2.54
N GLY A 39 -1.46 16.13 -2.96
CA GLY A 39 -1.56 14.94 -2.10
C GLY A 39 -0.61 14.98 -0.90
N LEU A 40 -0.88 14.12 0.08
CA LEU A 40 -0.06 14.01 1.30
C LEU A 40 1.26 13.26 1.05
N LEU A 41 1.28 12.38 0.05
CA LEU A 41 2.47 11.62 -0.32
C LEU A 41 3.32 12.43 -1.32
N PRO A 42 4.55 12.84 -0.96
CA PRO A 42 5.43 13.54 -1.88
C PRO A 42 5.92 12.60 -2.99
N THR A 43 6.18 13.16 -4.17
CA THR A 43 6.77 12.42 -5.28
C THR A 43 8.13 11.85 -4.88
N PRO A 44 8.35 10.52 -5.00
CA PRO A 44 9.61 9.90 -4.62
C PRO A 44 10.73 10.22 -5.62
N SER A 45 11.97 10.37 -5.12
CA SER A 45 13.15 10.44 -5.99
C SER A 45 13.39 9.10 -6.71
N PRO A 46 13.74 9.08 -8.01
CA PRO A 46 14.15 7.86 -8.73
C PRO A 46 15.39 7.18 -8.13
N SER A 47 16.22 7.95 -7.41
CA SER A 47 17.49 7.53 -6.81
C SER A 47 17.35 7.06 -5.35
N LEU A 48 16.13 6.71 -4.93
CA LEU A 48 15.87 6.13 -3.62
C LEU A 48 15.08 4.84 -3.81
N PRO A 49 15.45 3.76 -3.10
CA PRO A 49 14.59 2.59 -3.03
C PRO A 49 13.28 2.93 -2.34
N LEU A 50 12.18 2.32 -2.76
CA LEU A 50 10.87 2.58 -2.19
C LEU A 50 10.31 1.34 -1.51
N ILE A 51 9.75 1.52 -0.31
CA ILE A 51 8.98 0.52 0.40
C ILE A 51 7.54 1.00 0.49
N LEU A 52 6.67 0.37 -0.30
CA LEU A 52 5.26 0.73 -0.42
C LEU A 52 4.40 -0.27 0.37
N VAL A 53 3.44 0.23 1.16
CA VAL A 53 2.48 -0.62 1.90
C VAL A 53 1.08 -0.06 1.70
N GLY A 54 0.23 -0.79 0.97
CA GLY A 54 -1.05 -0.25 0.49
C GLY A 54 -2.13 -1.29 0.32
N PRO A 55 -2.73 -1.81 1.40
CA PRO A 55 -3.82 -2.78 1.29
C PRO A 55 -5.12 -2.16 0.75
N GLY A 56 -5.87 -2.96 -0.03
CA GLY A 56 -7.15 -2.57 -0.62
C GLY A 56 -7.04 -1.31 -1.47
N THR A 57 -7.95 -0.36 -1.30
CA THR A 57 -7.93 0.91 -2.04
C THR A 57 -6.72 1.79 -1.70
N GLY A 58 -5.95 1.46 -0.65
CA GLY A 58 -4.67 2.11 -0.33
C GLY A 58 -3.60 1.91 -1.41
N CYS A 59 -3.78 0.99 -2.36
CA CYS A 59 -2.86 0.85 -3.50
C CYS A 59 -2.95 1.97 -4.55
N ALA A 60 -4.02 2.78 -4.53
CA ALA A 60 -4.30 3.77 -5.56
C ALA A 60 -3.13 4.74 -5.87
N PRO A 61 -2.47 5.40 -4.90
CA PRO A 61 -1.33 6.28 -5.18
C PRO A 61 -0.13 5.51 -5.76
N PHE A 62 0.01 4.23 -5.42
CA PHE A 62 1.16 3.42 -5.82
C PHE A 62 1.12 2.95 -7.27
N CYS A 63 -0.05 2.97 -7.93
CA CYS A 63 -0.13 2.79 -9.38
C CYS A 63 0.72 3.87 -10.07
N GLY A 64 0.52 5.14 -9.68
CA GLY A 64 1.29 6.26 -10.23
C GLY A 64 2.78 6.17 -9.91
N PHE A 65 3.17 5.76 -8.69
CA PHE A 65 4.58 5.62 -8.33
C PHE A 65 5.28 4.54 -9.16
N VAL A 66 4.62 3.40 -9.38
CA VAL A 66 5.16 2.29 -10.17
C VAL A 66 5.24 2.65 -11.65
N GLU A 67 4.21 3.30 -12.21
CA GLU A 67 4.24 3.76 -13.60
C GLU A 67 5.32 4.82 -13.83
N GLU A 68 5.40 5.82 -12.96
CA GLU A 68 6.40 6.89 -13.03
C GLU A 68 7.83 6.31 -12.96
N ARG A 69 8.09 5.41 -12.00
CA ARG A 69 9.38 4.70 -11.91
C ARG A 69 9.67 3.89 -13.16
N ALA A 70 8.66 3.21 -13.72
CA ALA A 70 8.83 2.43 -14.94
C ALA A 70 9.18 3.32 -16.15
N LEU A 71 8.57 4.50 -16.26
CA LEU A 71 8.92 5.47 -17.30
C LEU A 71 10.33 6.03 -17.12
N GLN A 72 10.70 6.41 -15.89
CA GLN A 72 12.03 6.91 -15.55
C GLN A 72 13.12 5.86 -15.86
N SER A 73 12.85 4.58 -15.57
CA SER A 73 13.79 3.46 -15.82
C SER A 73 14.13 3.23 -17.30
N ARG A 74 13.39 3.84 -18.23
CA ARG A 74 13.68 3.78 -19.68
C ARG A 74 14.82 4.71 -20.08
N THR A 75 15.08 5.76 -19.30
CA THR A 75 16.04 6.81 -19.65
C THR A 75 17.17 6.94 -18.63
N ASN A 76 16.91 6.60 -17.37
CA ASN A 76 17.87 6.73 -16.28
C ASN A 76 17.93 5.44 -15.44
N SER A 77 19.02 5.27 -14.70
CA SER A 77 19.06 4.26 -13.63
C SER A 77 18.08 4.67 -12.53
N THR A 78 17.36 3.69 -12.00
CA THR A 78 16.38 3.90 -10.93
C THR A 78 16.52 2.82 -9.87
N ASP A 79 16.33 3.18 -8.62
CA ASP A 79 16.36 2.24 -7.50
C ASP A 79 15.10 1.37 -7.43
N PRO A 80 15.16 0.20 -6.76
CA PRO A 80 14.06 -0.75 -6.74
C PRO A 80 12.84 -0.27 -5.95
N ILE A 81 11.69 -0.88 -6.27
CA ILE A 81 10.45 -0.74 -5.48
C ILE A 81 10.09 -2.11 -4.91
N ILE A 82 9.86 -2.17 -3.60
CA ILE A 82 9.17 -3.28 -2.96
C ILE A 82 7.77 -2.82 -2.54
N PHE A 83 6.75 -3.60 -2.89
CA PHE A 83 5.36 -3.29 -2.61
C PHE A 83 4.66 -4.42 -1.86
N PHE A 84 4.08 -4.09 -0.72
CA PHE A 84 3.22 -4.95 0.09
C PHE A 84 1.75 -4.58 -0.13
N PHE A 85 1.04 -5.44 -0.84
CA PHE A 85 -0.41 -5.33 -1.07
C PHE A 85 -1.16 -6.33 -0.19
N GLY A 86 -2.39 -5.99 0.19
CA GLY A 86 -3.26 -6.91 0.91
C GLY A 86 -4.71 -6.73 0.55
N CYS A 87 -5.43 -7.83 0.43
CA CYS A 87 -6.87 -7.86 0.16
C CYS A 87 -7.51 -9.07 0.84
N TRP A 88 -8.80 -9.30 0.63
CA TRP A 88 -9.48 -10.46 1.20
C TRP A 88 -9.11 -11.74 0.47
N ASN A 89 -9.29 -11.79 -0.85
CA ASN A 89 -9.17 -13.00 -1.64
C ASN A 89 -8.49 -12.74 -2.99
N GLU A 90 -7.67 -13.66 -3.47
CA GLU A 90 -7.01 -13.53 -4.77
C GLU A 90 -8.02 -13.39 -5.92
N ASN A 91 -9.08 -14.19 -5.90
CA ASN A 91 -10.10 -14.24 -6.96
C ASN A 91 -11.26 -13.25 -6.73
N GLY A 92 -11.13 -12.33 -5.76
CA GLY A 92 -12.20 -11.42 -5.37
C GLY A 92 -11.82 -9.95 -5.55
N ASP A 93 -11.10 -9.41 -4.58
CA ASP A 93 -10.81 -7.98 -4.43
C ASP A 93 -9.34 -7.63 -4.69
N PHE A 94 -8.68 -8.43 -5.54
CA PHE A 94 -7.31 -8.19 -5.95
C PHE A 94 -7.23 -7.04 -6.98
N LEU A 95 -7.32 -5.80 -6.46
CA LEU A 95 -7.28 -4.58 -7.25
C LEU A 95 -6.01 -4.48 -8.09
N TYR A 96 -6.16 -4.20 -9.39
CA TYR A 96 -5.07 -4.03 -10.35
C TYR A 96 -4.13 -5.25 -10.47
N ARG A 97 -4.63 -6.47 -10.25
CA ARG A 97 -3.85 -7.73 -10.33
C ARG A 97 -2.89 -7.78 -11.52
N ASP A 98 -3.42 -7.61 -12.73
CA ASP A 98 -2.61 -7.75 -13.95
C ASP A 98 -1.53 -6.66 -14.06
N PHE A 99 -1.83 -5.45 -13.59
CA PHE A 99 -0.86 -4.36 -13.53
C PHE A 99 0.31 -4.74 -12.62
N TRP A 100 0.05 -5.15 -11.38
CA TRP A 100 1.12 -5.51 -10.44
C TRP A 100 1.94 -6.70 -10.92
N LEU A 101 1.28 -7.74 -11.45
CA LEU A 101 1.94 -8.93 -11.98
C LEU A 101 2.81 -8.59 -13.20
N SER A 102 2.37 -7.70 -14.09
CA SER A 102 3.18 -7.25 -15.22
C SER A 102 4.46 -6.52 -14.79
N HIS A 103 4.39 -5.75 -13.70
CA HIS A 103 5.53 -5.02 -13.14
C HIS A 103 6.44 -5.88 -12.25
N SER A 104 5.93 -7.00 -11.70
CA SER A 104 6.73 -7.94 -10.89
C SER A 104 7.46 -8.98 -11.73
N GLN A 105 7.05 -9.18 -12.97
CA GLN A 105 7.70 -10.08 -13.91
C GLN A 105 8.78 -9.36 -14.75
N ASN A 106 9.60 -10.15 -15.45
CA ASN A 106 10.55 -9.66 -16.44
C ASN A 106 11.52 -8.59 -15.88
N LYS A 107 11.75 -7.53 -16.67
CA LYS A 107 12.53 -6.34 -16.31
C LYS A 107 11.67 -5.23 -15.68
N GLY A 108 10.51 -5.57 -15.12
CA GLY A 108 9.62 -4.63 -14.45
C GLY A 108 10.22 -4.07 -13.15
N VAL A 109 9.70 -2.94 -12.67
CA VAL A 109 10.25 -2.22 -11.50
C VAL A 109 9.97 -2.90 -10.15
N LEU A 110 9.04 -3.85 -10.11
CA LEU A 110 8.76 -4.70 -8.94
C LEU A 110 9.42 -6.08 -9.07
N SER A 111 10.26 -6.30 -10.09
CA SER A 111 10.91 -7.59 -10.33
C SER A 111 12.02 -7.85 -9.32
N GLU A 112 12.02 -9.06 -8.73
CA GLU A 112 13.09 -9.48 -7.81
C GLU A 112 14.45 -9.52 -8.49
N ALA A 113 14.50 -9.82 -9.79
CA ALA A 113 15.73 -9.78 -10.57
C ALA A 113 16.35 -8.38 -10.69
N LYS A 114 15.57 -7.33 -10.38
CA LYS A 114 16.01 -5.94 -10.32
C LYS A 114 16.07 -5.39 -8.88
N GLY A 115 15.99 -6.25 -7.87
CA GLY A 115 15.96 -5.87 -6.46
C GLY A 115 14.59 -5.43 -5.95
N GLY A 116 13.59 -5.27 -6.83
CA GLY A 116 12.21 -4.95 -6.47
C GLY A 116 11.45 -6.15 -5.91
N GLY A 117 10.17 -5.98 -5.57
CA GLY A 117 9.34 -7.10 -5.15
C GLY A 117 7.87 -6.74 -5.02
N PHE A 118 7.01 -7.73 -5.21
CA PHE A 118 5.57 -7.57 -5.00
C PHE A 118 5.04 -8.71 -4.13
N TYR A 119 4.63 -8.35 -2.91
CA TYR A 119 4.21 -9.29 -1.86
C TYR A 119 2.75 -9.09 -1.52
N VAL A 120 1.98 -10.17 -1.62
CA VAL A 120 0.53 -10.11 -1.47
C VAL A 120 0.08 -10.87 -0.23
N ALA A 121 -0.77 -10.22 0.56
CA ALA A 121 -1.44 -10.80 1.71
C ALA A 121 -2.93 -11.00 1.43
N PHE A 122 -3.33 -12.25 1.22
CA PHE A 122 -4.74 -12.63 1.15
C PHE A 122 -5.22 -13.03 2.56
N SER A 123 -6.15 -12.26 3.11
CA SER A 123 -6.58 -12.44 4.51
C SER A 123 -7.68 -13.47 4.72
N ARG A 124 -8.29 -14.00 3.63
CA ARG A 124 -9.42 -14.92 3.66
C ARG A 124 -9.30 -16.14 2.73
N ASP A 125 -8.14 -16.36 2.11
CA ASP A 125 -7.91 -17.54 1.27
C ASP A 125 -7.55 -18.79 2.08
N GLN A 126 -7.31 -18.61 3.38
CA GLN A 126 -6.89 -19.64 4.32
C GLN A 126 -7.49 -19.39 5.72
N PRO A 127 -7.56 -20.40 6.61
CA PRO A 127 -8.15 -20.24 7.94
C PRO A 127 -7.44 -19.20 8.82
N GLN A 128 -6.12 -19.04 8.64
CA GLN A 128 -5.31 -18.08 9.39
C GLN A 128 -5.28 -16.73 8.67
N LYS A 129 -5.53 -15.65 9.40
CA LYS A 129 -5.54 -14.31 8.81
C LYS A 129 -4.12 -13.86 8.45
N VAL A 130 -3.85 -13.67 7.16
CA VAL A 130 -2.59 -13.11 6.66
C VAL A 130 -2.79 -11.65 6.27
N TYR A 131 -2.00 -10.76 6.87
CA TYR A 131 -2.02 -9.32 6.59
C TYR A 131 -0.65 -8.85 6.10
N VAL A 132 -0.59 -7.61 5.61
CA VAL A 132 0.63 -7.02 5.02
C VAL A 132 1.81 -7.05 5.99
N GLN A 133 1.59 -6.80 7.28
CA GLN A 133 2.65 -6.85 8.30
C GLN A 133 3.23 -8.26 8.51
N HIS A 134 2.49 -9.33 8.17
CA HIS A 134 3.04 -10.69 8.19
C HIS A 134 3.98 -10.88 7.00
N LYS A 135 3.59 -10.43 5.80
CA LYS A 135 4.44 -10.44 4.60
C LYS A 135 5.70 -9.57 4.76
N MET A 136 5.59 -8.44 5.45
CA MET A 136 6.76 -7.62 5.77
C MET A 136 7.76 -8.39 6.64
N ARG A 137 7.31 -9.12 7.67
CA ARG A 137 8.20 -9.92 8.53
C ARG A 137 8.89 -11.05 7.77
N GLU A 138 8.18 -11.70 6.84
CA GLU A 138 8.76 -12.70 5.93
C GLU A 138 9.91 -12.09 5.08
N GLN A 139 9.81 -10.81 4.74
CA GLN A 139 10.80 -10.06 3.94
C GLN A 139 11.68 -9.13 4.81
N SER A 140 11.82 -9.43 6.10
CA SER A 140 12.50 -8.58 7.10
C SER A 140 13.90 -8.14 6.67
N GLN A 141 14.76 -9.07 6.28
CA GLN A 141 16.11 -8.78 5.80
C GLN A 141 16.11 -7.84 4.58
N ARG A 142 15.20 -8.02 3.62
CA ARG A 142 15.12 -7.18 2.43
C ARG A 142 14.68 -5.77 2.77
N ILE A 143 13.67 -5.64 3.64
CA ILE A 143 13.22 -4.35 4.16
C ILE A 143 14.39 -3.65 4.85
N TRP A 144 15.10 -4.34 5.74
CA TRP A 144 16.25 -3.77 6.44
C TRP A 144 17.34 -3.28 5.50
N ASN A 145 17.74 -4.07 4.50
CA ASN A 145 18.77 -3.68 3.54
C ASN A 145 18.39 -2.39 2.81
N LEU A 146 17.14 -2.28 2.33
CA LEU A 146 16.66 -1.06 1.66
C LEU A 146 16.61 0.13 2.61
N LEU A 147 16.18 -0.09 3.86
CA LEU A 147 16.18 0.94 4.91
C LEU A 147 17.61 1.45 5.20
N ALA A 148 18.59 0.56 5.26
CA ALA A 148 20.00 0.90 5.44
C ALA A 148 20.58 1.66 4.23
N GLU A 149 20.10 1.38 3.02
CA GLU A 149 20.39 2.13 1.79
C GLU A 149 19.65 3.48 1.71
N GLY A 150 18.82 3.79 2.71
CA GLY A 150 18.14 5.07 2.83
C GLY A 150 16.81 5.15 2.09
N ALA A 151 16.13 4.03 1.91
CA ALA A 151 14.81 3.94 1.28
C ALA A 151 13.78 4.93 1.86
N ALA A 152 12.82 5.31 1.03
CA ALA A 152 11.63 6.03 1.45
C ALA A 152 10.45 5.07 1.60
N VAL A 153 9.75 5.18 2.73
CA VAL A 153 8.59 4.36 3.12
C VAL A 153 7.31 5.14 2.87
N TYR A 154 6.35 4.50 2.21
CA TYR A 154 5.02 5.06 1.97
C TYR A 154 3.95 4.06 2.39
N ILE A 155 3.07 4.51 3.27
CA ILE A 155 1.95 3.72 3.78
C ILE A 155 0.66 4.43 3.37
N ALA A 156 -0.23 3.73 2.67
CA ALA A 156 -1.50 4.27 2.24
C ALA A 156 -2.67 3.34 2.56
N GLY A 157 -3.78 3.91 3.00
CA GLY A 157 -5.04 3.20 3.19
C GLY A 157 -5.69 3.43 4.55
N PHE A 158 -7.02 3.53 4.54
CA PHE A 158 -7.80 3.85 5.73
C PHE A 158 -8.19 2.59 6.50
N SER A 159 -7.44 2.28 7.56
CA SER A 159 -7.87 1.30 8.57
C SER A 159 -7.36 1.73 9.94
N ARG A 160 -8.25 1.70 10.95
CA ARG A 160 -7.96 2.18 12.31
C ARG A 160 -6.72 1.54 12.95
N LYS A 161 -6.33 0.34 12.52
CA LYS A 161 -5.19 -0.39 13.07
C LYS A 161 -4.03 -0.54 12.09
N MET A 162 -4.27 -0.45 10.79
CA MET A 162 -3.28 -0.84 9.78
C MET A 162 -1.99 0.00 9.85
N PRO A 163 -2.03 1.35 9.89
CA PRO A 163 -0.80 2.13 9.96
C PRO A 163 0.01 1.82 11.21
N ALA A 164 -0.64 1.65 12.36
CA ALA A 164 0.03 1.31 13.61
C ALA A 164 0.67 -0.09 13.57
N ASP A 165 -0.05 -1.09 13.05
CA ASP A 165 0.46 -2.47 12.92
C ASP A 165 1.66 -2.53 11.95
N VAL A 166 1.62 -1.74 10.86
CA VAL A 166 2.71 -1.64 9.88
C VAL A 166 3.93 -0.92 10.48
N THR A 167 3.72 0.21 11.16
CA THR A 167 4.81 0.91 11.87
C THR A 167 5.45 0.01 12.93
N SER A 168 4.65 -0.71 13.72
CA SER A 168 5.16 -1.69 14.69
C SER A 168 6.01 -2.77 14.01
N ALA A 169 5.58 -3.26 12.84
CA ALA A 169 6.35 -4.26 12.10
C ALA A 169 7.68 -3.71 11.58
N PHE A 170 7.73 -2.45 11.12
CA PHE A 170 8.99 -1.81 10.77
C PHE A 170 9.95 -1.71 11.96
N GLU A 171 9.45 -1.27 13.11
CA GLU A 171 10.25 -1.23 14.34
C GLU A 171 10.74 -2.64 14.75
N GLU A 172 9.95 -3.70 14.49
CA GLU A 172 10.35 -5.09 14.83
C GLU A 172 11.47 -5.55 13.91
N ILE A 173 11.34 -5.23 12.62
CA ILE A 173 12.36 -5.52 11.60
C ILE A 173 13.65 -4.77 11.90
N VAL A 174 13.60 -3.48 12.21
CA VAL A 174 14.80 -2.70 12.54
C VAL A 174 15.46 -3.25 13.80
N SER A 175 14.69 -3.55 14.85
CA SER A 175 15.25 -4.13 16.08
C SER A 175 15.91 -5.49 15.83
N LYS A 176 15.27 -6.37 15.05
CA LYS A 176 15.77 -7.71 14.73
C LYS A 176 17.01 -7.67 13.84
N GLU A 177 16.94 -6.98 12.71
CA GLU A 177 17.96 -7.07 11.65
C GLU A 177 19.17 -6.16 11.91
N ASN A 178 19.02 -5.13 12.76
CA ASN A 178 20.12 -4.26 13.20
C ASN A 178 20.62 -4.59 14.61
N GLU A 179 20.07 -5.62 15.25
CA GLU A 179 20.43 -6.06 16.62
C GLU A 179 20.38 -4.94 17.67
N VAL A 180 19.41 -4.04 17.56
CA VAL A 180 19.21 -2.92 18.50
C VAL A 180 17.98 -3.10 19.38
N SER A 181 17.95 -2.37 20.50
CA SER A 181 16.78 -2.34 21.39
C SER A 181 15.52 -1.89 20.65
N ARG A 182 14.35 -2.26 21.17
CA ARG A 182 13.08 -1.81 20.62
C ARG A 182 12.99 -0.28 20.64
N GLU A 183 13.46 0.33 21.71
CA GLU A 183 13.48 1.78 21.90
C GLU A 183 14.35 2.49 20.85
N ASP A 184 15.49 1.91 20.49
CA ASP A 184 16.34 2.40 19.40
C ASP A 184 15.65 2.28 18.03
N ALA A 185 14.96 1.16 17.78
CA ALA A 185 14.20 0.99 16.55
C ALA A 185 13.07 2.02 16.41
N VAL A 186 12.33 2.32 17.50
CA VAL A 186 11.33 3.40 17.50
C VAL A 186 11.98 4.75 17.19
N ARG A 187 13.12 5.06 17.80
CA ARG A 187 13.87 6.31 17.50
C ARG A 187 14.30 6.38 16.04
N TRP A 188 14.72 5.26 15.47
CA TRP A 188 15.15 5.16 14.09
C TRP A 188 14.00 5.47 13.11
N ILE A 189 12.82 4.87 13.32
CA ILE A 189 11.63 5.15 12.50
C ILE A 189 11.18 6.61 12.63
N ARG A 190 11.20 7.18 13.84
CA ARG A 190 10.92 8.62 14.06
C ARG A 190 11.91 9.52 13.35
N ALA A 191 13.18 9.12 13.26
CA ALA A 191 14.19 9.86 12.51
C ALA A 191 13.91 9.86 11.01
N LEU A 192 13.44 8.74 10.44
CA LEU A 192 12.98 8.69 9.05
C LEU A 192 11.78 9.59 8.80
N GLU A 193 10.80 9.59 9.69
CA GLU A 193 9.63 10.49 9.59
C GLU A 193 10.09 11.95 9.59
N LYS A 194 10.97 12.33 10.53
CA LYS A 194 11.51 13.69 10.65
C LYS A 194 12.31 14.13 9.43
N CYS A 195 13.03 13.22 8.77
CA CYS A 195 13.80 13.54 7.56
C CYS A 195 12.99 13.39 6.27
N GLY A 196 11.68 13.10 6.37
CA GLY A 196 10.80 13.01 5.21
C GLY A 196 11.04 11.74 4.37
N LYS A 197 11.36 10.62 5.01
CA LYS A 197 11.50 9.30 4.40
C LYS A 197 10.48 8.28 4.91
N PHE A 198 9.55 8.69 5.77
CA PHE A 198 8.48 7.83 6.25
C PHE A 198 7.16 8.61 6.17
N HIS A 199 6.27 8.18 5.28
CA HIS A 199 5.04 8.89 4.95
C HIS A 199 3.82 7.99 5.17
N ILE A 200 2.79 8.55 5.80
CA ILE A 200 1.52 7.87 6.03
C ILE A 200 0.38 8.72 5.47
N GLU A 201 -0.43 8.13 4.60
CA GLU A 201 -1.72 8.64 4.14
C GLU A 201 -2.80 7.64 4.56
N ALA A 202 -3.41 7.87 5.72
CA ALA A 202 -4.35 6.95 6.34
C ALA A 202 -5.55 7.66 6.98
#